data_AF-A0A1D2YS60-F1
#
_entry.id   AF-A0A1D2YS60-F1
#
_cell.length_a   1.000
_cell.length_b   1.000
_cell.length_c   1.000
_cell.angle_alpha   90.00
_cell.angle_beta   90.00
_cell.angle_gamma   90.00
#
_symmetry.space_group_name_H-M   'P 1'
#
loop_
_entity.id
_entity.type
_entity.pdbx_description
1 polymer ?
#
loop_
_entity_poly.entity_id
_entity_poly.type
_entity_poly.pdbx_seq_one_letter_code
_entity_poly.pdbx_strand_id
1 'polypeptide(L)'
;MKFFIIILIIILLSSCNVFKKTQNTSEPSYKELKQMVLDILQTEDGKKAIQESLQDPKIQKKMILEDKEVKKIVKEEFLSPENKEKLKSMFEDPKFASELGKTLKKENEKLLKDLMKDPEYRKMLIEVMKDPEFEKILFDAMKTNAYRTQMMLVIKESLQSPMFKYDLLKLMEEASKEALKPEKEKDKEKKKDEGGE
;
A
#
# COMPACT_ATOMS: atom_id res chain seq x y z
N MET A 1 40.87 23.63 94.47
CA MET A 1 40.58 22.38 93.72
C MET A 1 39.82 22.59 92.41
N LYS A 2 38.92 23.58 92.27
CA LYS A 2 38.21 23.86 91.00
C LYS A 2 39.10 24.38 89.84
N PHE A 3 40.21 25.05 90.15
CA PHE A 3 41.14 25.58 89.13
C PHE A 3 42.02 24.49 88.48
N PHE A 4 42.28 23.38 89.19
CA PHE A 4 43.11 22.28 88.71
C PHE A 4 42.38 21.38 87.70
N ILE A 5 41.05 21.32 87.79
CA ILE A 5 40.18 20.57 86.86
C ILE A 5 40.08 21.27 85.49
N ILE A 6 40.15 22.60 85.45
CA ILE A 6 40.03 23.39 84.21
C ILE A 6 41.31 23.29 83.37
N ILE A 7 42.48 23.21 84.01
CA ILE A 7 43.78 23.01 83.33
C ILE A 7 43.92 21.60 82.74
N LEU A 8 43.33 20.59 83.36
CA LEU A 8 43.38 19.20 82.86
C LEU A 8 42.48 19.00 81.61
N ILE A 9 41.40 19.77 81.47
CA ILE A 9 40.47 19.71 80.33
C ILE A 9 41.05 20.38 79.07
N ILE A 10 41.90 21.40 79.22
CA ILE A 10 42.54 22.12 78.10
C ILE A 10 43.62 21.24 77.41
N ILE A 11 44.26 20.34 78.17
CA ILE A 11 45.30 19.44 77.63
C ILE A 11 44.68 18.29 76.81
N LEU A 12 43.45 17.86 77.13
CA LEU A 12 42.77 16.78 76.41
C LEU A 12 42.17 17.22 75.05
N LEU A 13 41.95 18.51 74.82
CA LEU A 13 41.41 19.03 73.55
C LEU A 13 42.49 19.32 72.49
N SER A 14 43.78 19.23 72.85
CA SER A 14 44.89 19.42 71.89
C SER A 14 45.34 18.14 71.17
N SER A 15 44.70 17.00 71.44
CA SER A 15 45.13 15.67 70.95
C SER A 15 44.35 15.14 69.75
N CYS A 16 43.60 15.97 69.03
CA CYS A 16 43.00 15.61 67.75
C CYS A 16 43.68 16.38 66.61
N ASN A 17 44.96 16.10 66.37
CA ASN A 17 45.64 16.53 65.14
C ASN A 17 46.77 15.58 64.71
N VAL A 18 46.54 14.27 64.87
CA VAL A 18 47.38 13.22 64.28
C VAL A 18 46.62 12.57 63.12
N PHE A 19 46.30 13.38 62.11
CA PHE A 19 46.11 12.89 60.74
C PHE A 19 46.37 14.02 59.73
N LYS A 20 47.47 14.76 59.88
CA LYS A 20 48.07 15.48 58.77
C LYS A 20 49.04 14.55 58.06
N LYS A 21 48.47 13.63 57.29
CA LYS A 21 49.17 13.07 56.14
C LYS A 21 49.36 14.24 55.17
N THR A 22 50.62 14.53 54.89
CA THR A 22 51.07 15.39 53.81
C THR A 22 50.31 15.06 52.53
N GLN A 23 49.34 15.89 52.17
CA GLN A 23 48.88 16.03 50.80
C GLN A 23 48.16 17.36 50.65
N ASN A 24 48.59 18.10 49.64
CA ASN A 24 48.00 19.35 49.19
C ASN A 24 46.48 19.18 49.03
N THR A 25 45.70 19.77 49.92
CA THR A 25 44.30 20.11 49.64
C THR A 25 44.29 21.41 48.85
N SER A 26 44.74 21.33 47.59
CA SER A 26 44.06 22.08 46.55
C SER A 26 42.74 21.35 46.34
N GLU A 27 41.61 22.03 46.53
CA GLU A 27 40.34 21.55 45.96
C GLU A 27 40.65 21.06 44.54
N PRO A 28 40.16 19.87 44.12
CA PRO A 28 40.43 19.38 42.78
C PRO A 28 40.07 20.51 41.82
N SER A 29 41.04 20.94 41.02
CA SER A 29 40.81 22.08 40.15
C SER A 29 39.61 21.72 39.27
N TYR A 30 38.73 22.68 39.00
CA TYR A 30 37.54 22.45 38.15
C TYR A 30 37.90 21.71 36.84
N LYS A 31 39.13 21.92 36.36
CA LYS A 31 39.71 21.25 35.19
C LYS A 31 39.95 19.74 35.39
N GLU A 32 40.48 19.33 36.54
CA GLU A 32 40.69 17.92 36.89
C GLU A 32 39.37 17.20 37.16
N LEU A 33 38.42 17.85 37.84
CA LEU A 33 37.08 17.30 38.05
C LEU A 33 36.33 17.13 36.72
N LYS A 34 36.42 18.11 35.83
CA LYS A 34 35.85 18.03 34.47
C LYS A 34 36.44 16.87 33.68
N GLN A 35 37.76 16.69 33.74
CA GLN A 35 38.43 15.60 33.03
C GLN A 35 38.01 14.24 33.58
N MET A 36 37.95 14.10 34.90
CA MET A 36 37.48 12.88 35.56
C MET A 36 36.03 12.54 35.18
N VAL A 37 35.13 13.53 35.11
CA VAL A 37 33.74 13.31 34.66
C VAL A 37 33.70 12.91 33.18
N LEU A 38 34.52 13.54 32.33
CA LEU A 38 34.62 13.18 30.91
C LEU A 38 35.08 11.73 30.73
N ASP A 39 36.09 11.33 31.49
CA ASP A 39 36.66 9.98 31.45
C ASP A 39 35.64 8.95 31.96
N ILE A 40 34.89 9.25 33.04
CA ILE A 40 33.79 8.41 33.54
C ILE A 40 32.72 8.21 32.47
N LEU A 41 32.30 9.27 31.77
CA LEU A 41 31.31 9.16 30.69
C LEU A 41 31.82 8.35 29.49
N GLN A 42 33.12 8.34 29.25
CA GLN A 42 33.74 7.56 28.17
C GLN A 42 34.01 6.10 28.56
N THR A 43 34.03 5.76 29.85
CA THR A 43 34.22 4.38 30.31
C THR A 43 33.04 3.48 29.93
N GLU A 44 33.29 2.19 29.88
CA GLU A 44 32.27 1.17 29.58
C GLU A 44 31.11 1.20 30.59
N ASP A 45 31.40 1.50 31.86
CA ASP A 45 30.37 1.64 32.89
C ASP A 45 29.53 2.90 32.68
N GLY A 46 30.14 4.01 32.26
CA GLY A 46 29.44 5.24 31.87
C GLY A 46 28.51 5.03 30.67
N LYS A 47 28.99 4.34 29.63
CA LYS A 47 28.16 3.98 28.46
C LYS A 47 27.00 3.05 28.85
N LYS A 48 27.24 2.04 29.69
CA LYS A 48 26.19 1.15 30.19
C LYS A 48 25.15 1.89 31.00
N ALA A 49 25.56 2.76 31.92
CA ALA A 49 24.63 3.56 32.72
C ALA A 49 23.76 4.47 31.85
N ILE A 50 24.33 5.07 30.79
CA ILE A 50 23.54 5.84 29.81
C ILE A 50 22.60 4.92 29.03
N GLN A 51 23.05 3.74 28.59
CA GLN A 51 22.21 2.78 27.86
C GLN A 51 21.05 2.26 28.72
N GLU A 52 21.28 1.97 30.00
CA GLU A 52 20.25 1.59 30.97
C GLU A 52 19.27 2.75 31.23
N SER A 53 19.78 3.97 31.33
CA SER A 53 18.94 5.17 31.46
C SER A 53 18.08 5.40 30.20
N LEU A 54 18.62 5.16 29.01
CA LEU A 54 17.87 5.21 27.74
C LEU A 54 16.84 4.09 27.60
N GLN A 55 16.90 3.02 28.39
CA GLN A 55 15.84 2.00 28.44
C GLN A 55 14.64 2.47 29.29
N ASP A 56 14.78 3.54 30.08
CA ASP A 56 13.65 4.11 30.82
C ASP A 56 12.64 4.74 29.83
N PRO A 57 11.37 4.27 29.81
CA PRO A 57 10.32 4.80 28.93
C PRO A 57 10.08 6.30 29.09
N LYS A 58 10.35 6.87 30.28
CA LYS A 58 10.20 8.30 30.55
C LYS A 58 11.29 9.13 29.86
N ILE A 59 12.48 8.56 29.71
CA ILE A 59 13.62 9.20 29.05
C ILE A 59 13.47 9.08 27.53
N GLN A 60 13.06 7.91 27.02
CA GLN A 60 12.77 7.71 25.59
C GLN A 60 11.71 8.67 25.06
N LYS A 61 10.61 8.86 25.79
CA LYS A 61 9.53 9.77 25.40
C LYS A 61 9.96 11.24 25.32
N LYS A 62 11.01 11.64 26.04
CA LYS A 62 11.56 13.00 26.02
C LYS A 62 12.63 13.18 24.93
N MET A 63 13.16 12.09 24.41
CA MET A 63 14.12 12.07 23.30
C MET A 63 13.36 12.11 21.96
N ILE A 64 12.63 13.18 21.72
CA ILE A 64 11.97 13.42 20.43
C ILE A 64 13.03 14.01 19.50
N LEU A 65 13.43 13.25 18.49
CA LEU A 65 14.30 13.73 17.41
C LEU A 65 13.62 14.88 16.66
N GLU A 66 14.38 15.88 16.24
CA GLU A 66 13.82 16.98 15.44
C GLU A 66 13.28 16.47 14.09
N ASP A 67 12.21 17.10 13.59
CA ASP A 67 11.53 16.73 12.34
C ASP A 67 12.48 16.57 11.14
N LYS A 68 13.59 17.33 11.10
CA LYS A 68 14.59 17.25 10.01
C LYS A 68 15.40 15.96 10.07
N GLU A 69 15.83 15.55 11.26
CA GLU A 69 16.60 14.32 11.46
C GLU A 69 15.71 13.10 11.24
N VAL A 70 14.46 13.12 11.71
CA VAL A 70 13.48 12.06 11.44
C VAL A 70 13.24 11.89 9.94
N LYS A 71 13.03 12.98 9.20
CA LYS A 71 12.86 12.93 7.74
C LYS A 71 14.09 12.39 7.02
N LYS A 72 15.28 12.72 7.50
CA LYS A 72 16.55 12.22 6.94
C LYS A 72 16.67 10.71 7.17
N ILE A 73 16.44 10.24 8.39
CA ILE A 73 16.46 8.81 8.73
C ILE A 73 15.42 8.03 7.91
N VAL A 74 14.20 8.54 7.77
CA VAL A 74 13.18 7.86 6.94
C VAL A 74 13.64 7.77 5.48
N LYS A 75 14.26 8.82 4.92
CA LYS A 75 14.75 8.78 3.53
C LYS A 75 15.98 7.90 3.34
N GLU A 76 16.94 7.98 4.23
CA GLU A 76 18.26 7.34 4.08
C GLU A 76 18.31 5.92 4.61
N GLU A 77 17.54 5.61 5.65
CA GLU A 77 17.48 4.28 6.24
C GLU A 77 16.23 3.55 5.75
N PHE A 78 15.04 4.09 5.99
CA PHE A 78 13.81 3.34 5.74
C PHE A 78 13.48 3.17 4.24
N LEU A 79 13.75 4.18 3.41
CA LEU A 79 13.50 4.17 1.96
C LEU A 79 14.72 3.77 1.12
N SER A 80 15.82 3.34 1.77
CA SER A 80 17.03 2.93 1.06
C SER A 80 16.78 1.67 0.22
N PRO A 81 17.51 1.47 -0.88
CA PRO A 81 17.42 0.26 -1.68
C PRO A 81 17.66 -1.03 -0.86
N GLU A 82 18.54 -0.98 0.13
CA GLU A 82 18.88 -2.12 1.00
C GLU A 82 17.73 -2.51 1.94
N ASN A 83 16.91 -1.54 2.37
CA ASN A 83 15.77 -1.80 3.23
C ASN A 83 14.45 -2.02 2.46
N LYS A 84 14.44 -1.94 1.12
CA LYS A 84 13.26 -2.28 0.29
C LYS A 84 12.77 -3.71 0.52
N GLU A 85 13.67 -4.68 0.67
CA GLU A 85 13.30 -6.07 0.93
C GLU A 85 12.64 -6.24 2.31
N LYS A 86 13.13 -5.54 3.34
CA LYS A 86 12.47 -5.51 4.65
C LYS A 86 11.11 -4.81 4.58
N LEU A 87 11.01 -3.75 3.79
CA LEU A 87 9.73 -3.07 3.60
C LEU A 87 8.73 -3.98 2.89
N LYS A 88 9.17 -4.72 1.88
CA LYS A 88 8.36 -5.71 1.17
C LYS A 88 7.87 -6.81 2.11
N SER A 89 8.73 -7.35 2.97
CA SER A 89 8.30 -8.37 3.95
C SER A 89 7.30 -7.82 4.98
N MET A 90 7.37 -6.53 5.33
CA MET A 90 6.32 -5.89 6.15
C MET A 90 4.97 -5.84 5.43
N PHE A 91 4.94 -5.58 4.12
CA PHE A 91 3.71 -5.61 3.33
C PHE A 91 3.10 -7.02 3.19
N GLU A 92 3.89 -8.06 3.37
CA GLU A 92 3.41 -9.46 3.38
C GLU A 92 2.76 -9.85 4.71
N ASP A 93 2.98 -9.09 5.80
CA ASP A 93 2.27 -9.31 7.07
C ASP A 93 0.77 -8.95 6.93
N PRO A 94 -0.15 -9.91 7.15
CA PRO A 94 -1.58 -9.67 6.97
C PRO A 94 -2.17 -8.59 7.89
N LYS A 95 -1.65 -8.45 9.12
CA LYS A 95 -2.13 -7.42 10.06
C LYS A 95 -1.72 -6.04 9.59
N PHE A 96 -0.45 -5.90 9.19
CA PHE A 96 0.06 -4.65 8.64
C PHE A 96 -0.66 -4.28 7.34
N ALA A 97 -0.76 -5.22 6.40
CA ALA A 97 -1.46 -5.02 5.13
C ALA A 97 -2.94 -4.65 5.32
N SER A 98 -3.62 -5.25 6.29
CA SER A 98 -5.02 -4.94 6.60
C SER A 98 -5.19 -3.52 7.14
N GLU A 99 -4.40 -3.11 8.15
CA GLU A 99 -4.49 -1.76 8.72
C GLU A 99 -4.07 -0.69 7.71
N LEU A 100 -3.00 -0.94 6.94
CA LEU A 100 -2.58 -0.05 5.88
C LEU A 100 -3.63 0.04 4.77
N GLY A 101 -4.19 -1.10 4.35
CA GLY A 101 -5.26 -1.16 3.35
C GLY A 101 -6.51 -0.40 3.78
N LYS A 102 -6.93 -0.51 5.06
CA LYS A 102 -8.04 0.29 5.62
C LYS A 102 -7.74 1.79 5.56
N THR A 103 -6.52 2.17 5.90
CA THR A 103 -6.09 3.58 5.90
C THR A 103 -6.06 4.15 4.48
N LEU A 104 -5.55 3.37 3.51
CA LEU A 104 -5.45 3.79 2.11
C LEU A 104 -6.75 3.65 1.32
N LYS A 105 -7.77 2.95 1.87
CA LYS A 105 -9.01 2.61 1.15
C LYS A 105 -9.64 3.80 0.42
N LYS A 106 -9.78 4.94 1.11
CA LYS A 106 -10.44 6.13 0.57
C LYS A 106 -9.67 6.75 -0.59
N GLU A 107 -8.35 6.93 -0.43
CA GLU A 107 -7.51 7.50 -1.48
C GLU A 107 -7.34 6.52 -2.65
N ASN A 108 -7.25 5.22 -2.37
CA ASN A 108 -7.20 4.19 -3.39
C ASN A 108 -8.51 4.12 -4.21
N GLU A 109 -9.67 4.22 -3.56
CA GLU A 109 -10.97 4.30 -4.25
C GLU A 109 -11.05 5.55 -5.14
N LYS A 110 -10.56 6.69 -4.64
CA LYS A 110 -10.51 7.94 -5.42
C LYS A 110 -9.59 7.79 -6.63
N LEU A 111 -8.38 7.25 -6.44
CA LEU A 111 -7.43 6.98 -7.50
C LEU A 111 -8.04 6.08 -8.59
N LEU A 112 -8.67 4.97 -8.20
CA LEU A 112 -9.32 4.05 -9.15
C LEU A 112 -10.45 4.74 -9.92
N LYS A 113 -11.28 5.55 -9.25
CA LYS A 113 -12.36 6.32 -9.91
C LYS A 113 -11.83 7.36 -10.89
N ASP A 114 -10.71 7.99 -10.57
CA ASP A 114 -10.11 8.99 -11.44
C ASP A 114 -9.38 8.31 -12.62
N LEU A 115 -8.73 7.17 -12.40
CA LEU A 115 -8.18 6.33 -13.47
C LEU A 115 -9.27 5.83 -14.43
N MET A 116 -10.46 5.48 -13.97
CA MET A 116 -11.57 5.13 -14.89
C MET A 116 -11.97 6.27 -15.84
N LYS A 117 -11.67 7.53 -15.50
CA LYS A 117 -11.91 8.69 -16.37
C LYS A 117 -10.74 8.96 -17.30
N ASP A 118 -9.58 8.34 -17.05
CA ASP A 118 -8.40 8.47 -17.86
C ASP A 118 -8.52 7.67 -19.19
N PRO A 119 -8.18 8.27 -20.35
CA PRO A 119 -8.26 7.58 -21.64
C PRO A 119 -7.35 6.35 -21.77
N GLU A 120 -6.13 6.40 -21.23
CA GLU A 120 -5.17 5.30 -21.35
C GLU A 120 -5.61 4.11 -20.49
N TYR A 121 -6.05 4.38 -19.26
CA TYR A 121 -6.58 3.35 -18.39
C TYR A 121 -7.86 2.71 -18.97
N ARG A 122 -8.75 3.50 -19.56
CA ARG A 122 -9.92 2.96 -20.28
C ARG A 122 -9.53 2.08 -21.46
N LYS A 123 -8.47 2.44 -22.19
CA LYS A 123 -7.99 1.61 -23.30
C LYS A 123 -7.52 0.24 -22.81
N MET A 124 -6.75 0.21 -21.72
CA MET A 124 -6.34 -1.05 -21.08
C MET A 124 -7.54 -1.87 -20.60
N LEU A 125 -8.56 -1.23 -20.01
CA LEU A 125 -9.79 -1.93 -19.62
C LEU A 125 -10.55 -2.51 -20.81
N ILE A 126 -10.62 -1.80 -21.94
CA ILE A 126 -11.26 -2.30 -23.17
C ILE A 126 -10.48 -3.50 -23.73
N GLU A 127 -9.16 -3.49 -23.65
CA GLU A 127 -8.34 -4.63 -24.04
C GLU A 127 -8.64 -5.87 -23.17
N VAL A 128 -8.82 -5.68 -21.86
CA VAL A 128 -9.28 -6.76 -20.96
C VAL A 128 -10.67 -7.26 -21.33
N MET A 129 -11.60 -6.39 -21.71
CA MET A 129 -12.95 -6.78 -22.15
C MET A 129 -12.98 -7.55 -23.47
N LYS A 130 -11.91 -7.51 -24.27
CA LYS A 130 -11.77 -8.30 -25.50
C LYS A 130 -11.26 -9.71 -25.24
N ASP A 131 -10.98 -10.06 -23.99
CA ASP A 131 -10.57 -11.42 -23.65
C ASP A 131 -11.69 -12.44 -23.95
N PRO A 132 -11.37 -13.63 -24.51
CA PRO A 132 -12.37 -14.66 -24.82
C PRO A 132 -13.23 -15.10 -23.63
N GLU A 133 -12.71 -15.05 -22.39
CA GLU A 133 -13.51 -15.36 -21.21
C GLU A 133 -14.60 -14.30 -20.97
N PHE A 134 -14.27 -13.03 -21.20
CA PHE A 134 -15.25 -11.95 -21.10
C PHE A 134 -16.29 -12.04 -22.22
N GLU A 135 -15.87 -12.40 -23.43
CA GLU A 135 -16.77 -12.65 -24.55
C GLU A 135 -17.76 -13.79 -24.24
N LYS A 136 -17.29 -14.87 -23.61
CA LYS A 136 -18.16 -15.97 -23.16
C LYS A 136 -19.21 -15.52 -22.16
N ILE A 137 -18.83 -14.70 -21.17
CA ILE A 137 -19.76 -14.11 -20.20
C ILE A 137 -20.82 -13.27 -20.93
N LEU A 138 -20.42 -12.48 -21.92
CA LEU A 138 -21.34 -11.68 -22.73
C LEU A 138 -22.30 -12.55 -23.54
N PHE A 139 -21.81 -13.62 -24.18
CA PHE A 139 -22.66 -14.56 -24.90
C PHE A 139 -23.66 -15.27 -23.99
N ASP A 140 -23.24 -15.68 -22.81
CA ASP A 140 -24.13 -16.33 -21.85
C ASP A 140 -25.17 -15.35 -21.32
N ALA A 141 -24.82 -14.07 -21.12
CA ALA A 141 -25.78 -13.01 -20.81
C ALA A 141 -26.82 -12.83 -21.92
N MET A 142 -26.44 -12.89 -23.20
CA MET A 142 -27.37 -12.82 -24.32
C MET A 142 -28.29 -14.05 -24.44
N LYS A 143 -27.89 -15.21 -23.91
CA LYS A 143 -28.74 -16.41 -23.88
C LYS A 143 -29.80 -16.35 -22.78
N THR A 144 -29.69 -15.44 -21.81
CA THR A 144 -30.64 -15.33 -20.70
C THR A 144 -32.06 -15.05 -21.18
N ASN A 145 -33.05 -15.50 -20.41
CA ASN A 145 -34.46 -15.28 -20.75
C ASN A 145 -34.78 -13.78 -20.87
N ALA A 146 -34.26 -12.94 -19.95
CA ALA A 146 -34.45 -11.50 -19.98
C ALA A 146 -33.97 -10.87 -21.31
N TYR A 147 -32.77 -11.23 -21.76
CA TYR A 147 -32.25 -10.72 -23.03
C TYR A 147 -33.06 -11.26 -24.23
N ARG A 148 -33.41 -12.56 -24.22
CA ARG A 148 -34.26 -13.15 -25.27
C ARG A 148 -35.63 -12.47 -25.38
N THR A 149 -36.25 -12.11 -24.26
CA THR A 149 -37.53 -11.37 -24.27
C THR A 149 -37.38 -10.00 -24.92
N GLN A 150 -36.33 -9.25 -24.57
CA GLN A 150 -36.03 -7.96 -25.22
C GLN A 150 -35.76 -8.14 -26.71
N MET A 151 -34.96 -9.16 -27.06
CA MET A 151 -34.68 -9.49 -28.46
C MET A 151 -35.96 -9.84 -29.24
N MET A 152 -36.89 -10.60 -28.64
CA MET A 152 -38.18 -10.90 -29.28
C MET A 152 -39.03 -9.65 -29.50
N LEU A 153 -38.97 -8.66 -28.61
CA LEU A 153 -39.66 -7.38 -28.81
C LEU A 153 -39.06 -6.62 -30.00
N VAL A 154 -37.73 -6.49 -30.04
CA VAL A 154 -37.03 -5.86 -31.17
C VAL A 154 -37.33 -6.56 -32.50
N ILE A 155 -37.37 -7.89 -32.52
CA ILE A 155 -37.76 -8.66 -33.71
C ILE A 155 -39.20 -8.34 -34.10
N LYS A 156 -40.15 -8.35 -33.16
CA LYS A 156 -41.56 -8.03 -33.45
C LYS A 156 -41.72 -6.63 -34.03
N GLU A 157 -41.05 -5.64 -33.45
CA GLU A 157 -41.05 -4.26 -33.94
C GLU A 157 -40.43 -4.17 -35.33
N SER A 158 -39.32 -4.89 -35.57
CA SER A 158 -38.65 -4.95 -36.87
C SER A 158 -39.55 -5.56 -37.94
N LEU A 159 -40.29 -6.64 -37.63
CA LEU A 159 -41.29 -7.24 -38.53
C LEU A 159 -42.47 -6.31 -38.82
N GLN A 160 -42.75 -5.36 -37.91
CA GLN A 160 -43.81 -4.37 -38.11
C GLN A 160 -43.36 -3.21 -39.02
N SER A 161 -42.06 -3.03 -39.23
CA SER A 161 -41.48 -2.01 -40.09
C SER A 161 -42.02 -2.13 -41.53
N PRO A 162 -42.50 -1.03 -42.16
CA PRO A 162 -42.96 -1.05 -43.54
C PRO A 162 -41.92 -1.59 -44.52
N MET A 163 -40.64 -1.27 -44.31
CA MET A 163 -39.54 -1.78 -45.13
C MET A 163 -39.44 -3.30 -45.05
N PHE A 164 -39.42 -3.84 -43.83
CA PHE A 164 -39.32 -5.29 -43.63
C PHE A 164 -40.53 -6.04 -44.16
N LYS A 165 -41.75 -5.48 -43.98
CA LYS A 165 -42.97 -6.04 -44.57
C LYS A 165 -42.92 -6.08 -46.08
N TYR A 166 -42.43 -5.02 -46.71
CA TYR A 166 -42.27 -4.96 -48.16
C TYR A 166 -41.30 -6.03 -48.66
N ASP A 167 -40.11 -6.14 -48.03
CA ASP A 167 -39.12 -7.14 -48.39
C ASP A 167 -39.66 -8.57 -48.17
N LEU A 168 -40.39 -8.80 -47.07
CA LEU A 168 -41.03 -10.09 -46.79
C LEU A 168 -42.08 -10.43 -47.85
N LEU A 169 -42.94 -9.49 -48.23
CA LEU A 169 -43.94 -9.70 -49.27
C LEU A 169 -43.30 -10.01 -50.62
N LYS A 170 -42.23 -9.29 -50.99
CA LYS A 170 -41.48 -9.54 -52.22
C LYS A 170 -40.87 -10.95 -52.22
N LEU A 171 -40.28 -11.37 -51.09
CA LEU A 171 -39.71 -12.71 -50.93
C LEU A 171 -40.78 -13.81 -51.04
N MET A 172 -41.98 -13.58 -50.48
CA MET A 172 -43.11 -14.50 -50.64
C MET A 172 -43.60 -14.58 -52.08
N GLU A 173 -43.58 -13.46 -52.81
CA GLU A 173 -43.97 -13.38 -54.21
C GLU A 173 -42.98 -14.14 -55.11
N GLU A 174 -41.67 -13.99 -54.87
CA GLU A 174 -40.61 -14.73 -55.55
C GLU A 174 -40.70 -16.23 -55.27
N ALA A 175 -40.85 -16.63 -54.00
CA ALA A 175 -41.01 -18.03 -53.61
C ALA A 175 -42.27 -18.67 -54.25
N SER A 176 -43.37 -17.91 -54.35
CA SER A 176 -44.59 -18.38 -55.00
C SER A 176 -44.41 -18.53 -56.52
N LYS A 177 -43.72 -17.59 -57.18
CA LYS A 177 -43.36 -17.69 -58.60
C LYS A 177 -42.49 -18.92 -58.85
N GLU A 178 -41.53 -19.19 -57.97
CA GLU A 178 -40.67 -20.37 -58.06
C GLU A 178 -41.41 -21.69 -57.79
N ALA A 179 -42.36 -21.71 -56.85
CA ALA A 179 -43.21 -22.87 -56.58
C ALA A 179 -44.17 -23.19 -57.74
N LEU A 180 -44.65 -22.16 -58.45
CA LEU A 180 -45.56 -22.29 -59.60
C LEU A 180 -44.84 -22.54 -60.94
N LYS A 181 -43.51 -22.42 -61.01
CA LYS A 181 -42.74 -22.85 -62.18
C LYS A 181 -42.90 -24.37 -62.37
N PRO A 182 -43.35 -24.85 -63.55
CA PRO A 182 -43.49 -26.28 -63.82
C PRO A 182 -42.13 -26.99 -63.72
N GLU A 183 -42.09 -28.20 -63.16
CA GLU A 183 -40.86 -28.98 -62.89
C GLU A 183 -39.92 -29.11 -64.11
N LYS A 184 -40.46 -29.02 -65.34
CA LYS A 184 -39.68 -29.10 -66.58
C LYS A 184 -38.74 -27.90 -66.85
N GLU A 185 -38.91 -26.77 -66.15
CA GLU A 185 -37.96 -25.64 -66.22
C GLU A 185 -36.92 -25.65 -65.09
N LYS A 186 -37.22 -26.24 -63.93
CA LYS A 186 -36.27 -26.36 -62.80
C LYS A 186 -35.06 -27.26 -63.14
N ASP A 187 -35.26 -28.27 -63.99
CA ASP A 187 -34.19 -29.14 -64.50
C ASP A 187 -33.35 -28.50 -65.63
N LYS A 188 -33.85 -27.45 -66.30
CA LYS A 188 -33.09 -26.74 -67.34
C LYS A 188 -32.17 -25.66 -66.78
N GLU A 189 -32.48 -25.06 -65.64
CA GLU A 189 -31.59 -24.13 -64.94
C GLU A 189 -30.43 -24.86 -64.24
N LYS A 190 -30.67 -26.01 -63.59
CA LYS A 190 -29.59 -26.83 -62.98
C LYS A 190 -28.60 -27.43 -63.99
N LYS A 191 -29.03 -27.70 -65.23
CA LYS A 191 -28.12 -28.21 -66.29
C LYS A 191 -27.32 -27.11 -67.01
N LYS A 192 -27.58 -25.82 -66.76
CA LYS A 192 -26.77 -24.73 -67.33
C LYS A 192 -25.59 -24.30 -66.47
N ASP A 193 -25.63 -24.55 -65.15
CA ASP A 193 -24.51 -24.21 -64.25
C ASP A 193 -23.45 -25.32 -64.12
N GLU A 194 -23.75 -26.57 -64.49
CA GLU A 194 -22.75 -27.67 -64.53
C GLU A 194 -22.15 -27.92 -65.92
N GLY A 195 -22.50 -27.09 -66.91
CA GLY A 195 -22.15 -27.30 -68.33
C GLY A 195 -21.40 -26.15 -69.00
N GLY A 196 -20.67 -25.34 -68.23
CA GLY A 196 -19.83 -24.25 -68.73
C GLY A 196 -18.47 -24.23 -68.04
N GLU A 197 -17.51 -24.96 -68.61
CA GLU A 197 -16.12 -24.49 -68.67
C GLU A 197 -16.05 -23.13 -69.40
#